data_AF-A0A1M6PRP1-F1
#
_entry.id   AF-A0A1M6PRP1-F1
#
_cell.length_a   1.000
_cell.length_b   1.000
_cell.length_c   1.000
_cell.angle_alpha   90.00
_cell.angle_beta   90.00
_cell.angle_gamma   90.00
#
_symmetry.space_group_name_H-M   'P 1'
#
loop_
_entity.id
_entity.type
_entity.pdbx_description
1 polymer ?
#
loop_
_entity_poly.entity_id
_entity_poly.type
_entity_poly.pdbx_seq_one_letter_code
_entity_poly.pdbx_strand_id
1 'polypeptide(L)'
;MQSYHPIRSGRQKWLRVWAMVFLTGALFSLASLTHQVFAQQKSSGTALVLTVEGVIGPATMDYVVRGIRRAESEGAALVVLEMDTPGGLMDSMREMIKTILGSDVPVVTYVSPQGARAASAGTYILYGSHVAAMAPATNLGSATPVQMGGLPGSPEAPADSQPEKDTAGASGDDQKTAPDDGAGENSKRRGGTAMERKVLEDAVSYIRGLADRHGRNADWAEEAVREAVNLGASEALERNVVDVVAADLPGLMRQIDGRTVRMATGDRTLQTAGLEIVRMQPGWRTGLLSVITHPNVAYFLMIIGFYGIIFELANPGGVVPGVIGAICLILAMFAFQVLSVNYAGLALVLLGLAFIVGESFIPSFGILGVGGLVAFVTGSVILMDGSHRAISLPVIGGTAAVAAGFILWTVTRFVGLRKKHPVSGTEQIVREKAVALDDFRKEHNTYRGHARLSGERWKAESDNPVRQGDALQVTGIDGLTVSVEAAGRHADRTHSNQQRNEEAL
;
A
#
# COMPACT_ATOMS: atom_id res chain seq x y z
N MET A 1 90.24 -21.49 -69.53
CA MET A 1 88.88 -20.90 -69.53
C MET A 1 88.16 -21.40 -68.29
N GLN A 2 87.81 -20.44 -67.42
CA GLN A 2 86.84 -20.41 -66.30
C GLN A 2 86.43 -21.70 -65.54
N SER A 3 86.80 -21.71 -64.26
CA SER A 3 86.27 -22.55 -63.18
C SER A 3 84.86 -22.10 -62.77
N TYR A 4 83.87 -22.98 -62.83
CA TYR A 4 82.49 -22.73 -62.37
C TYR A 4 82.28 -23.37 -60.98
N HIS A 5 82.21 -22.56 -59.92
CA HIS A 5 81.81 -23.02 -58.58
C HIS A 5 80.27 -23.06 -58.49
N PRO A 6 79.64 -24.21 -58.17
CA PRO A 6 78.20 -24.24 -57.98
C PRO A 6 77.84 -23.77 -56.56
N ILE A 7 77.42 -22.50 -56.44
CA ILE A 7 76.75 -21.94 -55.25
C ILE A 7 75.32 -22.48 -55.20
N ARG A 8 75.08 -23.68 -54.64
CA ARG A 8 73.70 -24.21 -54.50
C ARG A 8 73.37 -24.97 -53.20
N SER A 9 74.21 -24.91 -52.16
CA SER A 9 73.94 -25.62 -50.88
C SER A 9 73.28 -24.77 -49.78
N GLY A 10 73.33 -23.44 -49.87
CA GLY A 10 72.75 -22.54 -48.85
C GLY A 10 71.23 -22.42 -48.92
N ARG A 11 70.67 -22.24 -50.12
CA ARG A 11 69.23 -21.93 -50.31
C ARG A 11 68.31 -23.05 -49.86
N GLN A 12 68.72 -24.31 -50.01
CA GLN A 12 67.93 -25.47 -49.57
C GLN A 12 67.90 -25.62 -48.03
N LYS A 13 68.98 -25.25 -47.33
CA LYS A 13 69.00 -25.25 -45.85
C LYS A 13 68.03 -24.20 -45.31
N TRP A 14 68.04 -23.00 -45.87
CA TRP A 14 67.11 -21.93 -45.50
C TRP A 14 65.65 -22.29 -45.82
N LEU A 15 65.36 -22.92 -46.96
CA LEU A 15 64.01 -23.42 -47.29
C LEU A 15 63.51 -24.47 -46.28
N ARG A 16 64.36 -25.38 -45.80
CA ARG A 16 64.00 -26.36 -44.76
C ARG A 16 63.74 -25.70 -43.41
N VAL A 17 64.52 -24.68 -43.03
CA VAL A 17 64.31 -23.91 -41.81
C VAL A 17 62.98 -23.15 -41.88
N TRP A 18 62.69 -22.46 -42.99
CA TRP A 18 61.43 -21.76 -43.18
C TRP A 18 60.22 -22.70 -43.23
N ALA A 19 60.35 -23.87 -43.86
CA ALA A 19 59.31 -24.90 -43.87
C ALA A 19 59.06 -25.45 -42.45
N MET A 20 60.11 -25.65 -41.66
CA MET A 20 60.00 -26.10 -40.27
C MET A 20 59.30 -25.04 -39.41
N VAL A 21 59.71 -23.76 -39.50
CA VAL A 21 59.06 -22.64 -38.79
C VAL A 21 57.58 -22.51 -39.16
N PHE A 22 57.26 -22.65 -40.45
CA PHE A 22 55.86 -22.62 -40.90
C PHE A 22 55.07 -23.81 -40.35
N LEU A 23 55.65 -25.02 -40.33
CA LEU A 23 55.02 -26.21 -39.75
C LEU A 23 54.80 -26.05 -38.25
N THR A 24 55.76 -25.52 -37.49
CA THR A 24 55.58 -25.27 -36.06
C THR A 24 54.52 -24.19 -35.83
N GLY A 25 54.55 -23.10 -36.60
CA GLY A 25 53.54 -22.04 -36.54
C GLY A 25 52.14 -22.54 -36.86
N ALA A 26 52.00 -23.39 -37.90
CA ALA A 26 50.75 -24.04 -38.25
C ALA A 26 50.28 -24.97 -37.12
N LEU A 27 51.17 -25.75 -36.52
CA LEU A 27 50.86 -26.63 -35.39
C LEU A 27 50.37 -25.84 -34.17
N PHE A 28 51.03 -24.72 -33.84
CA PHE A 28 50.60 -23.82 -32.76
C PHE A 28 49.25 -23.14 -33.07
N SER A 29 49.01 -22.76 -34.33
CA SER A 29 47.71 -22.20 -34.73
C SER A 29 46.58 -23.23 -34.62
N LEU A 30 46.84 -24.49 -35.02
CA LEU A 30 45.90 -25.59 -34.87
C LEU A 30 45.65 -25.91 -33.40
N ALA A 31 46.69 -25.93 -32.57
CA ALA A 31 46.57 -26.15 -31.14
C ALA A 31 45.74 -25.03 -30.48
N SER A 32 45.95 -23.78 -30.87
CA SER A 32 45.15 -22.63 -30.39
C SER A 32 43.67 -22.75 -30.79
N LEU A 33 43.39 -23.17 -32.02
CA LEU A 33 42.02 -23.41 -32.49
C LEU A 33 41.35 -24.54 -31.70
N THR A 34 42.06 -25.63 -31.43
CA THR A 34 41.53 -26.72 -30.60
C THR A 34 41.26 -26.27 -29.16
N HIS A 35 42.11 -25.42 -28.59
CA HIS A 35 41.93 -24.91 -27.23
C HIS A 35 40.70 -24.01 -27.09
N GLN A 36 40.34 -23.24 -28.13
CA GLN A 36 39.11 -22.45 -28.16
C GLN A 36 37.86 -23.35 -28.28
N VAL A 37 37.91 -24.41 -29.09
CA VAL A 37 36.81 -25.38 -29.22
C VAL A 37 36.58 -26.13 -27.90
N PHE A 38 37.64 -26.59 -27.22
CA PHE A 38 37.52 -27.23 -25.91
C PHE A 38 37.07 -26.27 -24.79
N ALA A 39 37.46 -25.00 -24.86
CA ALA A 39 36.99 -23.98 -23.91
C ALA A 39 35.51 -23.66 -24.08
N GLN A 40 35.02 -23.64 -25.33
CA GLN A 40 33.61 -23.38 -25.64
C GLN A 40 32.68 -24.56 -25.29
N GLN A 41 33.21 -25.79 -25.26
CA GLN A 41 32.48 -26.97 -24.79
C GLN A 41 32.30 -27.00 -23.26
N LYS A 42 32.98 -26.10 -22.55
CA LYS A 42 32.79 -25.82 -21.13
C LYS A 42 31.95 -24.55 -20.92
N SER A 43 30.89 -24.35 -21.72
CA SER A 43 29.84 -23.41 -21.30
C SER A 43 29.15 -24.02 -20.09
N SER A 44 29.57 -23.61 -18.90
CA SER A 44 28.83 -23.88 -17.67
C SER A 44 27.39 -23.44 -17.87
N GLY A 45 26.43 -24.35 -17.69
CA GLY A 45 25.02 -23.96 -17.68
C GLY A 45 24.77 -22.88 -16.64
N THR A 46 23.66 -22.16 -16.77
CA THR A 46 23.30 -21.10 -15.83
C THR A 46 22.31 -21.62 -14.79
N ALA A 47 22.52 -21.26 -13.53
CA ALA A 47 21.52 -21.34 -12.48
C ALA A 47 20.88 -19.95 -12.32
N LEU A 48 19.60 -19.82 -12.68
CA LEU A 48 18.87 -18.55 -12.60
C LEU A 48 18.29 -18.37 -11.20
N VAL A 49 18.68 -17.31 -10.48
CA VAL A 49 18.16 -17.01 -9.14
C VAL A 49 17.10 -15.91 -9.22
N LEU A 50 15.93 -16.20 -8.65
CA LEU A 50 14.82 -15.28 -8.48
C LEU A 50 14.61 -15.00 -6.99
N THR A 51 14.75 -13.75 -6.57
CA THR A 51 14.49 -13.33 -5.18
C THR A 51 12.99 -13.11 -4.93
N VAL A 52 12.44 -13.78 -3.92
CA VAL A 52 11.06 -13.69 -3.47
C VAL A 52 11.04 -13.17 -2.04
N GLU A 53 10.85 -11.86 -1.89
CA GLU A 53 10.86 -11.19 -0.59
C GLU A 53 9.49 -10.55 -0.30
N GLY A 54 9.00 -10.73 0.92
CA GLY A 54 7.75 -10.13 1.38
C GLY A 54 6.50 -10.91 0.96
N VAL A 55 5.36 -10.21 0.86
CA VAL A 55 4.04 -10.84 0.65
C VAL A 55 3.94 -11.45 -0.75
N ILE A 56 3.39 -12.65 -0.83
CA ILE A 56 3.04 -13.31 -2.10
C ILE A 56 1.78 -12.66 -2.67
N GLY A 57 1.95 -11.87 -3.73
CA GLY A 57 0.85 -11.25 -4.47
C GLY A 57 1.05 -11.32 -5.99
N PRO A 58 0.19 -10.64 -6.76
CA PRO A 58 0.21 -10.75 -8.23
C PRO A 58 1.52 -10.30 -8.86
N ALA A 59 2.18 -9.29 -8.28
CA ALA A 59 3.48 -8.80 -8.75
C ALA A 59 4.60 -9.83 -8.60
N THR A 60 4.69 -10.46 -7.43
CA THR A 60 5.65 -11.52 -7.12
C THR A 60 5.39 -12.76 -7.99
N MET A 61 4.11 -13.12 -8.17
CA MET A 61 3.72 -14.22 -9.05
C MET A 61 4.10 -13.96 -10.51
N ASP A 62 3.79 -12.79 -11.08
CA ASP A 62 4.19 -12.44 -12.45
C ASP A 62 5.71 -12.44 -12.64
N TYR A 63 6.46 -11.99 -11.63
CA TYR A 63 7.92 -12.02 -11.62
C TYR A 63 8.47 -13.46 -11.64
N VAL A 64 7.97 -14.34 -10.76
CA VAL A 64 8.40 -15.75 -10.69
C VAL A 64 8.04 -16.50 -11.97
N VAL A 65 6.81 -16.34 -12.46
CA VAL A 65 6.34 -17.01 -13.70
C VAL A 65 7.18 -16.59 -14.90
N ARG A 66 7.46 -15.28 -15.06
CA ARG A 66 8.33 -14.80 -16.14
C ARG A 66 9.77 -15.27 -15.98
N GLY A 67 10.28 -15.32 -14.75
CA GLY A 67 11.62 -15.83 -14.46
C GLY A 67 11.77 -17.30 -14.84
N ILE A 68 10.80 -18.15 -14.50
CA ILE A 68 10.80 -19.57 -14.89
C ILE A 68 10.75 -19.72 -16.41
N ARG A 69 9.81 -19.03 -17.09
CA ARG A 69 9.72 -19.08 -18.57
C ARG A 69 10.99 -18.58 -19.26
N ARG A 70 11.64 -17.57 -18.68
CA ARG A 70 12.91 -17.08 -19.17
C ARG A 70 14.00 -18.15 -19.05
N ALA A 71 14.12 -18.79 -17.89
CA ALA A 71 15.04 -19.90 -17.68
C ALA A 71 14.80 -21.04 -18.68
N GLU A 72 13.55 -21.37 -18.99
CA GLU A 72 13.20 -22.35 -20.03
C GLU A 72 13.71 -21.89 -21.42
N SER A 73 13.42 -20.63 -21.80
CA SER A 73 13.81 -20.09 -23.11
C SER A 73 15.33 -19.93 -23.29
N GLU A 74 16.05 -19.64 -22.21
CA GLU A 74 17.51 -19.46 -22.19
C GLU A 74 18.26 -20.79 -21.95
N GLY A 75 17.53 -21.90 -21.74
CA GLY A 75 18.13 -23.21 -21.49
C GLY A 75 18.90 -23.29 -20.17
N ALA A 76 18.44 -22.57 -19.13
CA ALA A 76 19.03 -22.63 -17.80
C ALA A 76 18.99 -24.06 -17.25
N ALA A 77 20.02 -24.43 -16.49
CA ALA A 77 20.12 -25.76 -15.90
C ALA A 77 19.16 -25.96 -14.72
N LEU A 78 18.91 -24.88 -13.96
CA LEU A 78 17.95 -24.84 -12.86
C LEU A 78 17.53 -23.40 -12.52
N VAL A 79 16.41 -23.26 -11.83
CA VAL A 79 15.92 -22.03 -11.21
C VAL A 79 16.00 -22.16 -9.69
N VAL A 80 16.51 -21.14 -9.01
CA VAL A 80 16.44 -21.02 -7.55
C VAL A 80 15.50 -19.90 -7.16
N LEU A 81 14.46 -20.21 -6.38
CA LEU A 81 13.62 -19.25 -5.70
C LEU A 81 14.22 -18.98 -4.31
N GLU A 82 15.00 -17.91 -4.18
CA GLU A 82 15.54 -17.47 -2.90
C GLU A 82 14.45 -16.71 -2.14
N MET A 83 13.97 -17.27 -1.03
CA MET A 83 12.67 -16.91 -0.45
C MET A 83 12.75 -16.45 1.01
N ASP A 84 12.13 -15.30 1.27
CA ASP A 84 11.72 -14.84 2.60
C ASP A 84 10.31 -14.25 2.52
N THR A 85 9.32 -15.00 2.99
CA THR A 85 7.91 -14.61 2.89
C THR A 85 7.10 -14.94 4.14
N PRO A 86 6.25 -14.01 4.62
CA PRO A 86 5.23 -14.29 5.62
C PRO A 86 4.00 -15.02 5.05
N GLY A 87 3.90 -15.20 3.73
CA GLY A 87 2.73 -15.74 3.05
C GLY A 87 2.09 -14.75 2.08
N GLY A 88 0.86 -15.03 1.67
CA GLY A 88 0.08 -14.15 0.79
C GLY A 88 -1.12 -14.83 0.17
N LEU A 89 -1.53 -14.35 -1.02
CA LEU A 89 -2.78 -14.74 -1.67
C LEU A 89 -2.74 -16.18 -2.20
N MET A 90 -3.82 -16.94 -1.95
CA MET A 90 -3.96 -18.33 -2.38
C MET A 90 -3.88 -18.50 -3.90
N ASP A 91 -4.49 -17.61 -4.67
CA ASP A 91 -4.47 -17.69 -6.15
C ASP A 91 -3.06 -17.48 -6.71
N SER A 92 -2.32 -16.50 -6.16
CA SER A 92 -0.93 -16.23 -6.57
C SER A 92 -0.01 -17.40 -6.22
N MET A 93 -0.21 -17.99 -5.04
CA MET A 93 0.49 -19.21 -4.61
C MET A 93 0.20 -20.39 -5.54
N ARG A 94 -1.08 -20.69 -5.80
CA ARG A 94 -1.49 -21.82 -6.65
C ARG A 94 -0.97 -21.68 -8.08
N GLU A 95 -1.00 -20.49 -8.67
CA GLU A 95 -0.49 -20.26 -10.02
C GLU A 95 1.04 -20.42 -10.10
N MET A 96 1.78 -19.95 -9.10
CA MET A 96 3.23 -20.20 -9.01
C MET A 96 3.52 -21.69 -8.89
N ILE A 97 2.84 -22.41 -8.01
CA ILE A 97 3.03 -23.87 -7.84
C ILE A 97 2.69 -24.59 -9.15
N LYS A 98 1.59 -24.26 -9.80
CA LYS A 98 1.22 -24.84 -11.10
C LYS A 98 2.31 -24.62 -12.15
N THR A 99 2.89 -23.42 -12.18
CA THR A 99 4.02 -23.09 -13.08
C THR A 99 5.26 -23.91 -12.74
N ILE A 100 5.61 -24.03 -11.45
CA ILE A 100 6.72 -24.85 -10.98
C ILE A 100 6.52 -26.31 -11.40
N LEU A 101 5.35 -26.87 -11.13
CA LEU A 101 5.03 -28.28 -11.40
C LEU A 101 4.99 -28.63 -12.89
N GLY A 102 4.81 -27.64 -13.77
CA GLY A 102 4.81 -27.77 -15.22
C GLY A 102 6.08 -27.27 -15.90
N SER A 103 7.10 -26.86 -15.13
CA SER A 103 8.35 -26.31 -15.66
C SER A 103 9.23 -27.38 -16.30
N ASP A 104 9.84 -27.07 -17.45
CA ASP A 104 10.85 -27.93 -18.09
C ASP A 104 12.22 -27.82 -17.41
N VAL A 105 12.43 -26.77 -16.64
CA VAL A 105 13.64 -26.51 -15.85
C VAL A 105 13.38 -26.82 -14.36
N PRO A 106 14.26 -27.57 -13.67
CA PRO A 106 14.13 -27.84 -12.24
C PRO A 106 14.08 -26.54 -11.43
N VAL A 107 13.14 -26.48 -10.49
CA VAL A 107 12.96 -25.34 -9.58
C VAL A 107 13.29 -25.75 -8.15
N VAL A 108 14.23 -25.03 -7.55
CA VAL A 108 14.67 -25.18 -6.16
C VAL A 108 14.12 -24.01 -5.34
N THR A 109 13.33 -24.27 -4.30
CA THR A 109 13.02 -23.22 -3.32
C THR A 109 14.08 -23.24 -2.23
N TYR A 110 14.71 -22.10 -1.97
CA TYR A 110 15.73 -21.93 -0.94
C TYR A 110 15.32 -20.83 0.04
N VAL A 111 14.92 -21.21 1.25
CA VAL A 111 14.57 -20.26 2.32
C VAL A 111 15.86 -19.65 2.86
N SER A 112 16.07 -18.37 2.59
CA SER A 112 17.35 -17.69 2.81
C SER A 112 17.14 -16.16 2.74
N PRO A 113 17.96 -15.33 3.41
CA PRO A 113 19.13 -15.64 4.24
C PRO A 113 18.79 -16.24 5.61
N GLN A 114 19.78 -16.41 6.48
CA GLN A 114 19.54 -16.77 7.89
C GLN A 114 18.57 -15.77 8.53
N GLY A 115 17.59 -16.25 9.29
CA GLY A 115 16.49 -15.44 9.83
C GLY A 115 15.27 -15.32 8.91
N ALA A 116 15.38 -15.72 7.64
CA ALA A 116 14.25 -15.77 6.71
C ALA A 116 13.22 -16.84 7.10
N ARG A 117 12.05 -16.75 6.49
CA ARG A 117 10.98 -17.72 6.69
C ARG A 117 10.24 -18.04 5.39
N ALA A 118 9.69 -19.26 5.32
CA ALA A 118 8.67 -19.63 4.35
C ALA A 118 7.38 -19.97 5.10
N ALA A 119 6.60 -18.94 5.43
CA ALA A 119 5.34 -19.11 6.16
C ALA A 119 4.14 -19.12 5.22
N SER A 120 3.04 -19.76 5.63
CA SER A 120 1.77 -19.76 4.90
C SER A 120 1.95 -20.18 3.44
N ALA A 121 1.65 -19.32 2.47
CA ALA A 121 1.86 -19.58 1.04
C ALA A 121 3.29 -20.04 0.70
N GLY A 122 4.31 -19.55 1.41
CA GLY A 122 5.70 -19.96 1.24
C GLY A 122 5.91 -21.46 1.47
N THR A 123 5.23 -22.04 2.48
CA THR A 123 5.28 -23.47 2.78
C THR A 123 4.77 -24.30 1.59
N TYR A 124 3.64 -23.91 0.98
CA TYR A 124 3.11 -24.62 -0.18
C TYR A 124 4.02 -24.50 -1.41
N ILE A 125 4.60 -23.32 -1.65
CA ILE A 125 5.53 -23.13 -2.77
C ILE A 125 6.78 -23.99 -2.57
N LEU A 126 7.31 -24.05 -1.36
CA LEU A 126 8.42 -24.94 -1.00
C LEU A 126 8.05 -26.41 -1.22
N TYR A 127 6.86 -26.85 -0.78
CA TYR A 127 6.38 -28.21 -1.00
C TYR A 127 6.13 -28.52 -2.49
N GLY A 128 5.77 -27.52 -3.30
CA GLY A 128 5.58 -27.68 -4.74
C GLY A 128 6.87 -27.76 -5.54
N SER A 129 8.00 -27.31 -4.99
CA SER A 129 9.29 -27.28 -5.69
C SER A 129 9.95 -28.65 -5.82
N HIS A 130 10.77 -28.78 -6.86
CA HIS A 130 11.53 -30.00 -7.16
C HIS A 130 12.59 -30.28 -6.09
N VAL A 131 13.16 -29.22 -5.50
CA VAL A 131 14.00 -29.29 -4.30
C VAL A 131 13.55 -28.23 -3.31
N ALA A 132 13.43 -28.62 -2.05
CA ALA A 132 13.15 -27.76 -0.92
C ALA A 132 14.42 -27.62 -0.07
N ALA A 133 14.93 -26.41 0.08
CA ALA A 133 16.14 -26.14 0.83
C ALA A 133 15.96 -24.98 1.82
N MET A 134 16.75 -24.99 2.89
CA MET A 134 16.72 -23.96 3.93
C MET A 134 18.13 -23.54 4.33
N ALA A 135 18.31 -22.28 4.68
CA ALA A 135 19.49 -21.82 5.40
C ALA A 135 19.37 -22.12 6.90
N PRO A 136 20.48 -22.28 7.64
CA PRO A 136 20.44 -22.36 9.10
C PRO A 136 19.68 -21.16 9.71
N ALA A 137 19.05 -21.37 10.85
CA ALA A 137 18.25 -20.35 11.54
C ALA A 137 17.11 -19.75 10.68
N THR A 138 16.55 -20.51 9.74
CA THR A 138 15.30 -20.18 9.06
C THR A 138 14.16 -21.08 9.54
N ASN A 139 12.91 -20.65 9.29
CA ASN A 139 11.72 -21.39 9.71
C ASN A 139 10.71 -21.56 8.58
N LEU A 140 9.91 -22.62 8.62
CA LEU A 140 8.75 -22.81 7.75
C LEU A 140 7.51 -23.24 8.54
N GLY A 141 6.32 -23.16 7.94
CA GLY A 141 5.07 -23.63 8.54
C GLY A 141 3.95 -22.58 8.54
N SER A 142 3.11 -22.56 9.58
CA SER A 142 1.96 -21.65 9.73
C SER A 142 1.10 -21.60 8.46
N ALA A 143 0.69 -22.78 7.98
CA ALA A 143 0.09 -22.98 6.66
C ALA A 143 -1.45 -22.95 6.66
N THR A 144 -2.07 -22.59 7.79
CA THR A 144 -3.52 -22.50 7.94
C THR A 144 -4.12 -21.41 7.05
N PRO A 145 -5.11 -21.73 6.20
CA PRO A 145 -5.84 -20.72 5.44
C PRO A 145 -6.63 -19.82 6.38
N VAL A 146 -6.56 -18.51 6.15
CA VAL A 146 -7.40 -17.53 6.83
C VAL A 146 -8.22 -16.78 5.79
N GLN A 147 -9.53 -16.70 6.01
CA GLN A 147 -10.41 -15.93 5.15
C GLN A 147 -10.33 -14.47 5.58
N MET A 148 -9.77 -13.61 4.73
CA MET A 148 -9.82 -12.17 4.94
C MET A 148 -11.24 -11.68 4.60
N GLY A 149 -12.07 -11.39 5.60
CA GLY A 149 -13.40 -10.80 5.34
C GLY A 149 -14.56 -11.09 6.31
N GLY A 150 -14.32 -11.44 7.57
CA GLY A 150 -15.38 -11.50 8.60
C GLY A 150 -15.55 -10.17 9.34
N LEU A 151 -16.76 -9.77 9.72
CA LEU A 151 -16.95 -8.64 10.63
C LEU A 151 -16.45 -9.00 12.05
N PRO A 152 -15.68 -8.14 12.72
CA PRO A 152 -15.31 -8.33 14.12
C PRO A 152 -16.51 -7.99 15.00
N GLY A 153 -16.93 -8.92 15.87
CA GLY A 153 -17.93 -8.64 16.91
C GLY A 153 -19.37 -9.09 16.61
N SER A 154 -19.63 -9.86 15.55
CA SER A 154 -20.83 -10.70 15.54
C SER A 154 -20.65 -11.79 16.62
N PRO A 155 -21.59 -11.92 17.60
CA PRO A 155 -21.57 -13.04 18.52
C PRO A 155 -21.46 -14.32 17.69
N GLU A 156 -20.55 -15.21 18.10
CA GLU A 156 -20.48 -16.57 17.60
C GLU A 156 -21.90 -17.15 17.72
N ALA A 157 -22.60 -17.26 16.59
CA ALA A 157 -23.99 -17.69 16.59
C ALA A 157 -24.03 -19.05 17.29
N PRO A 158 -24.81 -19.23 18.37
CA PRO A 158 -24.90 -20.51 19.02
C PRO A 158 -25.27 -21.55 17.96
N ALA A 159 -24.46 -22.60 17.87
CA ALA A 159 -24.74 -23.74 17.03
C ALA A 159 -25.94 -24.47 17.61
N ASP A 160 -27.15 -23.96 17.34
CA ASP A 160 -28.43 -24.67 17.36
C ASP A 160 -29.54 -23.68 16.94
N SER A 161 -29.77 -23.59 15.64
CA SER A 161 -31.08 -23.23 15.10
C SER A 161 -31.20 -23.83 13.71
N GLN A 162 -31.45 -25.14 13.67
CA GLN A 162 -32.11 -25.71 12.51
C GLN A 162 -33.54 -25.14 12.46
N PRO A 163 -34.07 -24.76 11.28
CA PRO A 163 -35.50 -24.56 11.15
C PRO A 163 -36.16 -25.94 11.20
N GLU A 164 -36.82 -26.25 12.32
CA GLU A 164 -37.72 -27.40 12.43
C GLU A 164 -38.76 -27.30 11.31
N LYS A 165 -38.76 -28.32 10.44
CA LYS A 165 -39.88 -28.61 9.56
C LYS A 165 -40.97 -29.27 10.40
N ASP A 166 -42.10 -28.60 10.49
CA ASP A 166 -43.36 -29.18 10.97
C ASP A 166 -43.69 -30.47 10.20
N THR A 167 -43.61 -31.61 10.89
CA THR A 167 -44.47 -32.76 10.60
C THR A 167 -44.88 -33.43 11.90
N ALA A 168 -46.19 -33.51 12.08
CA ALA A 168 -46.93 -33.99 13.24
C ALA A 168 -46.65 -35.44 13.64
N GLY A 169 -46.83 -35.72 14.94
CA GLY A 169 -47.48 -36.97 15.38
C GLY A 169 -46.87 -37.70 16.58
N ALA A 170 -47.65 -37.72 17.68
CA ALA A 170 -47.77 -38.80 18.68
C ALA A 170 -46.75 -38.91 19.84
N SER A 171 -47.18 -38.32 20.96
CA SER A 171 -47.21 -38.78 22.36
C SER A 171 -46.51 -40.09 22.79
N GLY A 172 -45.80 -40.03 23.93
CA GLY A 172 -45.53 -41.19 24.80
C GLY A 172 -44.39 -40.99 25.80
N ASP A 173 -44.73 -40.83 27.09
CA ASP A 173 -43.86 -40.72 28.27
C ASP A 173 -42.92 -41.92 28.49
N ASP A 174 -41.71 -41.69 29.03
CA ASP A 174 -41.32 -42.13 30.39
C ASP A 174 -39.82 -41.95 30.73
N GLN A 175 -39.58 -41.51 31.96
CA GLN A 175 -38.29 -41.33 32.65
C GLN A 175 -37.61 -42.65 33.06
N LYS A 176 -36.26 -42.73 33.03
CA LYS A 176 -35.41 -42.97 34.23
C LYS A 176 -33.87 -43.09 33.98
N THR A 177 -33.13 -42.23 34.68
CA THR A 177 -31.90 -42.44 35.50
C THR A 177 -30.69 -43.27 35.02
N ALA A 178 -29.58 -42.56 34.70
CA ALA A 178 -28.15 -42.61 35.17
C ALA A 178 -27.49 -43.92 35.69
N PRO A 179 -26.12 -44.04 35.80
CA PRO A 179 -25.00 -43.16 35.38
C PRO A 179 -23.83 -43.86 34.63
N ASP A 180 -22.91 -43.03 34.13
CA ASP A 180 -21.44 -43.17 33.98
C ASP A 180 -20.81 -44.58 33.97
N ASP A 181 -20.18 -44.93 32.84
CA ASP A 181 -18.87 -45.61 32.82
C ASP A 181 -18.30 -45.68 31.39
N GLY A 182 -17.10 -45.13 31.20
CA GLY A 182 -16.07 -45.75 30.35
C GLY A 182 -15.86 -45.20 28.94
N ALA A 183 -14.70 -44.58 28.77
CA ALA A 183 -13.83 -44.63 27.60
C ALA A 183 -14.18 -43.77 26.36
N GLY A 184 -13.50 -42.62 26.30
CA GLY A 184 -12.67 -42.25 25.15
C GLY A 184 -13.32 -42.18 23.78
N GLU A 185 -13.95 -41.04 23.47
CA GLU A 185 -14.14 -40.63 22.08
C GLU A 185 -13.56 -39.24 21.82
N ASN A 186 -12.42 -39.31 21.14
CA ASN A 186 -11.86 -38.33 20.24
C ASN A 186 -12.97 -37.61 19.42
N SER A 187 -12.73 -36.35 19.03
CA SER A 187 -13.51 -35.58 18.03
C SER A 187 -14.49 -34.49 18.49
N LYS A 188 -14.16 -33.73 19.55
CA LYS A 188 -14.45 -32.28 19.48
C LYS A 188 -13.50 -31.63 18.46
N ARG A 189 -13.72 -31.98 17.18
CA ARG A 189 -13.20 -31.33 15.96
C ARG A 189 -13.62 -29.88 16.06
N ARG A 190 -12.70 -29.09 16.62
CA ARG A 190 -12.87 -27.70 17.01
C ARG A 190 -13.34 -26.87 15.81
N GLY A 191 -14.43 -26.13 16.07
CA GLY A 191 -14.70 -24.77 15.60
C GLY A 191 -14.46 -24.46 14.13
N GLY A 192 -15.55 -24.39 13.38
CA GLY A 192 -15.61 -23.65 12.12
C GLY A 192 -16.95 -23.84 11.41
N THR A 193 -17.42 -22.79 10.73
CA THR A 193 -18.53 -22.87 9.79
C THR A 193 -18.32 -24.01 8.77
N ALA A 194 -19.38 -24.49 8.13
CA ALA A 194 -19.24 -25.53 7.09
C ALA A 194 -18.29 -25.10 5.94
N MET A 195 -18.14 -23.79 5.71
CA MET A 195 -17.20 -23.23 4.73
C MET A 195 -15.75 -23.34 5.20
N GLU A 196 -15.44 -22.91 6.43
CA GLU A 196 -14.07 -22.98 6.98
C GLU A 196 -13.54 -24.41 6.99
N ARG A 197 -14.40 -25.39 7.35
CA ARG A 197 -14.04 -26.80 7.25
C ARG A 197 -13.70 -27.22 5.82
N LYS A 198 -14.50 -26.81 4.83
CA LYS A 198 -14.20 -27.13 3.42
C LYS A 198 -12.88 -26.50 2.96
N VAL A 199 -12.62 -25.25 3.32
CA VAL A 199 -11.36 -24.56 2.98
C VAL A 199 -10.17 -25.24 3.65
N LEU A 200 -10.31 -25.64 4.91
CA LEU A 200 -9.27 -26.36 5.63
C LEU A 200 -8.99 -27.74 5.01
N GLU A 201 -10.04 -28.52 4.71
CA GLU A 201 -9.87 -29.84 4.08
C GLU A 201 -9.28 -29.74 2.67
N ASP A 202 -9.68 -28.74 1.87
CA ASP A 202 -9.06 -28.47 0.56
C ASP A 202 -7.57 -28.13 0.71
N ALA A 203 -7.21 -27.29 1.68
CA ALA A 203 -5.83 -26.91 1.95
C ALA A 203 -4.96 -28.09 2.42
N VAL A 204 -5.49 -28.93 3.33
CA VAL A 204 -4.84 -30.17 3.77
C VAL A 204 -4.65 -31.13 2.60
N SER A 205 -5.70 -31.37 1.81
CA SER A 205 -5.62 -32.24 0.64
C SER A 205 -4.57 -31.72 -0.36
N TYR A 206 -4.54 -30.42 -0.59
CA TYR A 206 -3.61 -29.78 -1.50
C TYR A 206 -2.16 -29.93 -1.05
N ILE A 207 -1.82 -29.60 0.20
CA ILE A 207 -0.44 -29.69 0.68
C ILE A 207 0.06 -31.13 0.76
N ARG A 208 -0.81 -32.07 1.17
CA ARG A 208 -0.49 -33.51 1.18
C ARG A 208 -0.19 -34.01 -0.23
N GLY A 209 -0.99 -33.61 -1.23
CA GLY A 209 -0.73 -33.95 -2.63
C GLY A 209 0.62 -33.43 -3.15
N LEU A 210 1.05 -32.25 -2.72
CA LEU A 210 2.38 -31.72 -3.03
C LEU A 210 3.49 -32.51 -2.32
N ALA A 211 3.26 -32.89 -1.05
CA ALA A 211 4.19 -33.69 -0.27
C ALA A 211 4.41 -35.07 -0.90
N ASP A 212 3.33 -35.78 -1.21
CA ASP A 212 3.35 -37.12 -1.83
C ASP A 212 4.02 -37.10 -3.21
N ARG A 213 3.83 -36.02 -3.98
CA ARG A 213 4.48 -35.87 -5.30
C ARG A 213 6.01 -35.86 -5.18
N HIS A 214 6.56 -35.24 -4.14
CA HIS A 214 8.01 -35.08 -3.98
C HIS A 214 8.59 -35.97 -2.87
N GLY A 215 7.79 -36.88 -2.29
CA GLY A 215 8.22 -37.79 -1.24
C GLY A 215 8.57 -37.10 0.08
N ARG A 216 7.91 -35.97 0.38
CA ARG A 216 8.09 -35.19 1.62
C ARG A 216 7.07 -35.62 2.68
N ASN A 217 7.30 -35.24 3.92
CA ASN A 217 6.46 -35.61 5.05
C ASN A 217 5.05 -34.97 4.98
N ALA A 218 4.09 -35.74 4.45
CA ALA A 218 2.70 -35.32 4.29
C ALA A 218 1.97 -35.10 5.62
N ASP A 219 2.33 -35.86 6.66
CA ASP A 219 1.68 -35.78 7.96
C ASP A 219 2.04 -34.49 8.69
N TRP A 220 3.32 -34.10 8.66
CA TRP A 220 3.71 -32.78 9.14
C TRP A 220 3.10 -31.67 8.29
N ALA A 221 2.99 -31.87 6.97
CA ALA A 221 2.38 -30.86 6.10
C ALA A 221 0.91 -30.61 6.48
N GLU A 222 0.16 -31.66 6.84
CA GLU A 222 -1.18 -31.56 7.40
C GLU A 222 -1.19 -30.86 8.76
N GLU A 223 -0.30 -31.23 9.67
CA GLU A 223 -0.16 -30.55 10.98
C GLU A 223 0.11 -29.05 10.81
N ALA A 224 0.97 -28.66 9.86
CA ALA A 224 1.28 -27.27 9.57
C ALA A 224 0.05 -26.46 9.13
N VAL A 225 -0.96 -27.13 8.55
CA VAL A 225 -2.23 -26.52 8.13
C VAL A 225 -3.26 -26.53 9.26
N ARG A 226 -3.43 -27.66 9.97
CA ARG A 226 -4.46 -27.80 11.01
C ARG A 226 -4.09 -27.10 12.32
N GLU A 227 -2.84 -27.22 12.72
CA GLU A 227 -2.34 -26.78 14.03
C GLU A 227 -1.42 -25.57 13.95
N ALA A 228 -1.20 -25.04 12.74
CA ALA A 228 -0.32 -23.89 12.47
C ALA A 228 1.13 -24.06 13.01
N VAL A 229 1.63 -25.30 13.06
CA VAL A 229 2.98 -25.58 13.57
C VAL A 229 4.07 -24.99 12.67
N ASN A 230 5.23 -24.74 13.27
CA ASN A 230 6.43 -24.27 12.60
C ASN A 230 7.60 -25.22 12.87
N LEU A 231 8.54 -25.31 11.93
CA LEU A 231 9.81 -26.02 12.09
C LEU A 231 10.98 -25.13 11.73
N GLY A 232 12.08 -25.30 12.46
CA GLY A 232 13.39 -24.78 12.08
C GLY A 232 14.08 -25.65 11.03
N ALA A 233 15.08 -25.10 10.35
CA ALA A 233 15.80 -25.78 9.27
C ALA A 233 16.32 -27.19 9.61
N SER A 234 16.92 -27.38 10.78
CA SER A 234 17.48 -28.68 11.19
C SER A 234 16.39 -29.74 11.39
N GLU A 235 15.33 -29.40 12.13
CA GLU A 235 14.20 -30.31 12.38
C GLU A 235 13.43 -30.62 11.09
N ALA A 236 13.34 -29.64 10.18
CA ALA A 236 12.71 -29.83 8.88
C ALA A 236 13.48 -30.85 8.03
N LEU A 237 14.80 -30.88 8.10
CA LEU A 237 15.61 -31.89 7.41
C LEU A 237 15.42 -33.27 8.04
N GLU A 238 15.48 -33.35 9.38
CA GLU A 238 15.31 -34.60 10.12
C GLU A 238 13.94 -35.25 9.89
N ARG A 239 12.89 -34.43 9.79
CA ARG A 239 11.52 -34.88 9.53
C ARG A 239 11.19 -35.07 8.06
N ASN A 240 12.16 -34.95 7.14
CA ASN A 240 11.96 -35.06 5.68
C ASN A 240 10.90 -34.07 5.15
N VAL A 241 10.89 -32.86 5.70
CA VAL A 241 10.09 -31.72 5.25
C VAL A 241 10.84 -30.92 4.19
N VAL A 242 12.17 -30.84 4.33
CA VAL A 242 13.08 -30.28 3.33
C VAL A 242 14.14 -31.27 2.93
N ASP A 243 14.74 -31.04 1.77
CA ASP A 243 15.71 -31.92 1.15
C ASP A 243 17.14 -31.63 1.63
N VAL A 244 17.48 -30.36 1.86
CA VAL A 244 18.84 -29.90 2.12
C VAL A 244 18.84 -28.67 3.04
N VAL A 245 19.82 -28.60 3.95
CA VAL A 245 20.14 -27.38 4.70
C VAL A 245 21.51 -26.87 4.26
N ALA A 246 21.56 -25.63 3.76
CA ALA A 246 22.77 -25.04 3.19
C ALA A 246 22.95 -23.59 3.64
N ALA A 247 24.15 -23.22 4.09
CA ALA A 247 24.43 -21.87 4.61
C ALA A 247 24.37 -20.77 3.54
N ASP A 248 24.65 -21.11 2.29
CA ASP A 248 24.68 -20.19 1.15
C ASP A 248 24.35 -20.90 -0.16
N LEU A 249 24.16 -20.13 -1.24
CA LEU A 249 23.89 -20.64 -2.59
C LEU A 249 24.99 -21.58 -3.11
N PRO A 250 26.30 -21.27 -3.01
CA PRO A 250 27.35 -22.20 -3.44
C PRO A 250 27.35 -23.53 -2.66
N GLY A 251 27.07 -23.49 -1.35
CA GLY A 251 26.88 -24.67 -0.52
C GLY A 251 25.65 -25.47 -0.92
N LEU A 252 24.55 -24.80 -1.25
CA LEU A 252 23.34 -25.44 -1.78
C LEU A 252 23.65 -26.17 -3.09
N MET A 253 24.27 -25.49 -4.05
CA MET A 253 24.61 -26.07 -5.36
C MET A 253 25.45 -27.33 -5.21
N ARG A 254 26.45 -27.34 -4.31
CA ARG A 254 27.27 -28.54 -4.05
C ARG A 254 26.49 -29.70 -3.46
N GLN A 255 25.52 -29.42 -2.57
CA GLN A 255 24.75 -30.46 -1.89
C GLN A 255 23.67 -31.09 -2.77
N ILE A 256 23.13 -30.35 -3.74
CA ILE A 256 22.08 -30.85 -4.65
C ILE A 256 22.65 -31.47 -5.94
N ASP A 257 23.96 -31.39 -6.17
CA ASP A 257 24.62 -31.98 -7.34
C ASP A 257 24.44 -33.49 -7.36
N GLY A 258 24.07 -34.05 -8.52
CA GLY A 258 23.81 -35.47 -8.69
C GLY A 258 22.49 -35.97 -8.09
N ARG A 259 21.69 -35.10 -7.48
CA ARG A 259 20.37 -35.47 -6.94
C ARG A 259 19.36 -35.67 -8.07
N THR A 260 18.51 -36.68 -7.97
CA THR A 260 17.43 -36.91 -8.95
C THR A 260 16.14 -36.27 -8.45
N VAL A 261 15.47 -35.51 -9.32
CA VAL A 261 14.20 -34.83 -9.04
C VAL A 261 13.12 -35.26 -10.02
N ARG A 262 11.87 -35.28 -9.57
CA ARG A 262 10.72 -35.66 -10.38
C ARG A 262 10.13 -34.46 -11.13
N MET A 263 10.40 -34.37 -12.42
CA MET A 263 9.85 -33.35 -13.33
C MET A 263 8.47 -33.77 -13.86
N ALA A 264 7.82 -32.89 -14.62
CA ALA A 264 6.59 -33.23 -15.35
C ALA A 264 6.83 -34.28 -16.44
N THR A 265 8.00 -34.24 -17.09
CA THR A 265 8.39 -35.10 -18.22
C THR A 265 9.13 -36.38 -17.79
N GLY A 266 9.36 -36.58 -16.49
CA GLY A 266 10.06 -37.74 -15.93
C GLY A 266 11.10 -37.35 -14.88
N ASP A 267 11.93 -38.29 -14.47
CA ASP A 267 13.00 -38.03 -13.50
C ASP A 267 14.21 -37.38 -14.19
N ARG A 268 14.80 -36.37 -13.54
CA ARG A 268 15.97 -35.64 -14.03
C ARG A 268 17.03 -35.55 -12.94
N THR A 269 18.25 -35.93 -13.27
CA THR A 269 19.41 -35.76 -12.38
C THR A 269 19.97 -34.34 -12.52
N LEU A 270 20.14 -33.67 -11.39
CA LEU A 270 20.70 -32.32 -11.32
C LEU A 270 22.21 -32.34 -11.55
N GLN A 271 22.68 -31.44 -12.41
CA GLN A 271 24.09 -31.21 -12.68
C GLN A 271 24.37 -29.75 -12.34
N THR A 272 24.73 -29.50 -11.09
CA THR A 272 24.90 -28.15 -10.54
C THR A 272 26.37 -27.78 -10.38
N ALA A 273 27.28 -28.75 -10.49
CA ALA A 273 28.72 -28.52 -10.47
C ALA A 273 29.16 -27.55 -11.58
N GLY A 274 29.74 -26.42 -11.17
CA GLY A 274 30.32 -25.43 -12.09
C GLY A 274 29.31 -24.55 -12.82
N LEU A 275 28.02 -24.55 -12.44
CA LEU A 275 27.04 -23.62 -13.00
C LEU A 275 27.37 -22.17 -12.64
N GLU A 276 27.12 -21.27 -13.57
CA GLU A 276 27.18 -19.83 -13.30
C GLU A 276 25.89 -19.37 -12.64
N ILE A 277 25.99 -18.71 -11.48
CA ILE A 277 24.83 -18.20 -10.74
C ILE A 277 24.49 -16.81 -11.26
N VAL A 278 23.38 -16.69 -12.00
CA VAL A 278 22.89 -15.42 -12.54
C VAL A 278 21.64 -15.01 -11.77
N ARG A 279 21.65 -13.80 -11.18
CA ARG A 279 20.50 -13.24 -10.47
C ARG A 279 19.67 -12.38 -11.41
N MET A 280 18.39 -12.70 -11.55
CA MET A 280 17.44 -11.79 -12.17
C MET A 280 16.97 -10.79 -11.12
N GLN A 281 16.97 -9.50 -11.45
CA GLN A 281 16.35 -8.49 -10.59
C GLN A 281 14.90 -8.24 -11.03
N PRO A 282 14.00 -7.91 -10.09
CA PRO A 282 12.67 -7.41 -10.43
C PRO A 282 12.77 -6.22 -11.39
N GLY A 283 12.09 -6.29 -12.53
CA GLY A 283 12.05 -5.19 -13.48
C GLY A 283 11.13 -4.05 -13.03
N TRP A 284 11.12 -2.93 -13.77
CA TRP A 284 10.29 -1.76 -13.46
C TRP A 284 8.80 -2.08 -13.34
N ARG A 285 8.28 -3.02 -14.15
CA ARG A 285 6.88 -3.45 -14.09
C ARG A 285 6.55 -4.13 -12.76
N THR A 286 7.44 -4.99 -12.27
CA THR A 286 7.28 -5.64 -10.96
C THR A 286 7.34 -4.62 -9.85
N GLY A 287 8.27 -3.65 -9.93
CA GLY A 287 8.33 -2.53 -9.00
C GLY A 287 7.04 -1.70 -8.98
N LEU A 288 6.53 -1.31 -10.15
CA LEU A 288 5.28 -0.55 -10.27
C LEU A 288 4.09 -1.33 -9.71
N LEU A 289 3.96 -2.61 -10.07
CA LEU A 289 2.83 -3.42 -9.63
C LEU A 289 2.89 -3.66 -8.12
N SER A 290 4.09 -3.89 -7.56
CA SER A 290 4.32 -3.98 -6.12
C SER A 290 3.89 -2.70 -5.39
N VAL A 291 4.33 -1.53 -5.89
CA VAL A 291 3.97 -0.22 -5.34
C VAL A 291 2.46 0.02 -5.38
N ILE A 292 1.80 -0.27 -6.50
CA ILE A 292 0.35 -0.08 -6.62
C ILE A 292 -0.40 -1.04 -5.69
N THR A 293 0.06 -2.27 -5.54
CA THR A 293 -0.58 -3.25 -4.64
C THR A 293 -0.24 -3.03 -3.16
N HIS A 294 0.57 -2.03 -2.82
CA HIS A 294 0.93 -1.74 -1.44
C HIS A 294 -0.24 -0.99 -0.73
N PRO A 295 -0.76 -1.47 0.41
CA PRO A 295 -1.93 -0.88 1.08
C PRO A 295 -1.79 0.62 1.39
N ASN A 296 -0.63 1.03 1.94
CA ASN A 296 -0.32 2.45 2.21
C ASN A 296 -0.38 3.32 0.95
N VAL A 297 0.16 2.82 -0.17
CA VAL A 297 0.20 3.56 -1.44
C VAL A 297 -1.21 3.68 -2.00
N ALA A 298 -2.00 2.61 -1.98
CA ALA A 298 -3.41 2.64 -2.37
C ALA A 298 -4.20 3.68 -1.56
N TYR A 299 -3.95 3.76 -0.25
CA TYR A 299 -4.59 4.75 0.63
C TYR A 299 -4.17 6.20 0.31
N PHE A 300 -2.88 6.45 0.06
CA PHE A 300 -2.42 7.77 -0.38
C PHE A 300 -2.97 8.14 -1.76
N LEU A 301 -2.99 7.22 -2.72
CA LEU A 301 -3.60 7.41 -4.03
C LEU A 301 -5.09 7.75 -3.91
N MET A 302 -5.82 7.11 -3.00
CA MET A 302 -7.22 7.43 -2.73
C MET A 302 -7.38 8.86 -2.21
N ILE A 303 -6.58 9.28 -1.22
CA ILE A 303 -6.65 10.64 -0.66
C ILE A 303 -6.29 11.69 -1.71
N ILE A 304 -5.16 11.51 -2.41
CA ILE A 304 -4.72 12.40 -3.49
C ILE A 304 -5.79 12.45 -4.59
N GLY A 305 -6.33 11.29 -4.94
CA GLY A 305 -7.38 11.13 -5.93
C GLY A 305 -8.63 11.95 -5.60
N PHE A 306 -9.09 11.81 -4.35
CA PHE A 306 -10.24 12.52 -3.83
C PHE A 306 -10.03 14.03 -3.79
N TYR A 307 -8.88 14.51 -3.29
CA TYR A 307 -8.57 15.94 -3.28
C TYR A 307 -8.40 16.51 -4.69
N GLY A 308 -7.84 15.74 -5.64
CA GLY A 308 -7.68 16.18 -7.03
C GLY A 308 -9.02 16.54 -7.70
N ILE A 309 -10.03 15.69 -7.52
CA ILE A 309 -11.40 15.96 -8.00
C ILE A 309 -11.97 17.22 -7.34
N ILE A 310 -11.74 17.38 -6.04
CA ILE A 310 -12.25 18.54 -5.29
C ILE A 310 -11.60 19.84 -5.72
N PHE A 311 -10.30 19.82 -5.99
CA PHE A 311 -9.59 20.99 -6.48
C PHE A 311 -10.08 21.42 -7.86
N GLU A 312 -10.40 20.48 -8.75
CA GLU A 312 -11.05 20.79 -10.03
C GLU A 312 -12.44 21.40 -9.83
N LEU A 313 -13.25 20.83 -8.93
CA LEU A 313 -14.61 21.33 -8.65
C LEU A 313 -14.60 22.72 -8.01
N ALA A 314 -13.59 23.01 -7.18
CA ALA A 314 -13.41 24.29 -6.52
C ALA A 314 -12.82 25.37 -7.45
N ASN A 315 -12.08 24.97 -8.49
CA ASN A 315 -11.42 25.89 -9.44
C ASN A 315 -11.84 25.56 -10.88
N PRO A 316 -13.02 26.05 -11.32
CA PRO A 316 -13.51 25.82 -12.67
C PRO A 316 -12.46 26.22 -13.72
N GLY A 317 -12.09 25.30 -14.62
CA GLY A 317 -11.08 25.51 -15.66
C GLY A 317 -9.73 24.83 -15.40
N GLY A 318 -9.50 24.29 -14.20
CA GLY A 318 -8.32 23.46 -13.88
C GLY A 318 -8.57 21.97 -14.15
N VAL A 319 -8.44 21.52 -15.40
CA VAL A 319 -8.67 20.10 -15.78
C VAL A 319 -7.60 19.15 -15.22
N VAL A 320 -6.39 19.66 -14.98
CA VAL A 320 -5.22 18.84 -14.57
C VAL A 320 -5.41 18.15 -13.20
N PRO A 321 -5.80 18.85 -12.11
CA PRO A 321 -6.12 18.21 -10.83
C PRO A 321 -7.18 17.11 -10.94
N GLY A 322 -8.19 17.32 -11.79
CA GLY A 322 -9.28 16.38 -12.04
C GLY A 322 -8.82 15.06 -12.63
N VAL A 323 -8.07 15.15 -13.72
CA VAL A 323 -7.52 13.98 -14.43
C VAL A 323 -6.56 13.20 -13.54
N ILE A 324 -5.66 13.89 -12.83
CA ILE A 324 -4.75 13.25 -11.86
C ILE A 324 -5.58 12.58 -10.75
N GLY A 325 -6.61 13.28 -10.26
CA GLY A 325 -7.52 12.81 -9.23
C GLY A 325 -8.21 11.49 -9.62
N ALA A 326 -8.83 11.47 -10.80
CA ALA A 326 -9.52 10.31 -11.33
C ALA A 326 -8.59 9.11 -11.55
N ILE A 327 -7.39 9.31 -12.12
CA ILE A 327 -6.40 8.24 -12.30
C ILE A 327 -6.00 7.65 -10.95
N CYS A 328 -5.71 8.50 -9.96
CA CYS A 328 -5.34 8.06 -8.62
C CYS A 328 -6.46 7.27 -7.94
N LEU A 329 -7.73 7.67 -8.08
CA LEU A 329 -8.87 6.90 -7.55
C LEU A 329 -9.04 5.54 -8.23
N ILE A 330 -8.92 5.48 -9.56
CA ILE A 330 -9.02 4.20 -10.30
C ILE A 330 -7.91 3.24 -9.85
N LEU A 331 -6.67 3.72 -9.72
CA LEU A 331 -5.54 2.92 -9.25
C LEU A 331 -5.74 2.45 -7.80
N ALA A 332 -6.25 3.32 -6.93
CA ALA A 332 -6.58 2.94 -5.55
C ALA A 332 -7.68 1.87 -5.50
N MET A 333 -8.75 2.01 -6.30
CA MET A 333 -9.80 1.00 -6.38
C MET A 333 -9.29 -0.35 -6.89
N PHE A 334 -8.42 -0.34 -7.91
CA PHE A 334 -7.77 -1.55 -8.39
C PHE A 334 -6.94 -2.24 -7.30
N ALA A 335 -6.12 -1.47 -6.56
CA ALA A 335 -5.33 -2.00 -5.48
C ALA A 335 -6.19 -2.59 -4.35
N PHE A 336 -7.26 -1.91 -3.99
CA PHE A 336 -8.23 -2.36 -2.98
C PHE A 336 -9.00 -3.61 -3.39
N GLN A 337 -9.32 -3.75 -4.69
CA GLN A 337 -9.92 -4.98 -5.22
C GLN A 337 -8.98 -6.19 -5.04
N VAL A 338 -7.67 -6.01 -5.26
CA VAL A 338 -6.67 -7.07 -5.06
C VAL A 338 -6.47 -7.39 -3.57
N LEU A 339 -6.58 -6.39 -2.70
CA LEU A 339 -6.39 -6.52 -1.25
C LEU A 339 -7.61 -7.06 -0.49
N SER A 340 -8.68 -7.46 -1.18
CA SER A 340 -9.92 -7.99 -0.57
C SER A 340 -10.49 -7.08 0.52
N VAL A 341 -10.51 -5.76 0.28
CA VAL A 341 -10.96 -4.79 1.30
C VAL A 341 -12.46 -4.80 1.53
N ASN A 342 -12.89 -4.32 2.70
CA ASN A 342 -14.30 -4.11 2.99
C ASN A 342 -14.84 -2.86 2.27
N TYR A 343 -15.69 -3.07 1.26
CA TYR A 343 -16.33 -1.98 0.51
C TYR A 343 -17.19 -1.05 1.37
N ALA A 344 -17.75 -1.52 2.49
CA ALA A 344 -18.47 -0.65 3.43
C ALA A 344 -17.51 0.34 4.12
N GLY A 345 -16.31 -0.12 4.49
CA GLY A 345 -15.24 0.74 4.99
C GLY A 345 -14.83 1.78 3.97
N LEU A 346 -14.63 1.36 2.70
CA LEU A 346 -14.27 2.27 1.60
C LEU A 346 -15.34 3.35 1.39
N ALA A 347 -16.61 2.95 1.31
CA ALA A 347 -17.72 3.88 1.15
C ALA A 347 -17.78 4.91 2.29
N LEU A 348 -17.56 4.46 3.53
CA LEU A 348 -17.57 5.32 4.71
C LEU A 348 -16.37 6.29 4.74
N VAL A 349 -15.20 5.87 4.25
CA VAL A 349 -14.04 6.76 4.06
C VAL A 349 -14.34 7.86 3.04
N LEU A 350 -14.85 7.49 1.86
CA LEU A 350 -15.21 8.44 0.81
C LEU A 350 -16.30 9.41 1.27
N LEU A 351 -17.31 8.91 2.01
CA LEU A 351 -18.35 9.75 2.61
C LEU A 351 -17.77 10.72 3.65
N GLY A 352 -16.87 10.25 4.51
CA GLY A 352 -16.22 11.07 5.52
C GLY A 352 -15.39 12.20 4.89
N LEU A 353 -14.59 11.87 3.89
CA LEU A 353 -13.85 12.82 3.06
C LEU A 353 -14.78 13.86 2.38
N ALA A 354 -15.92 13.41 1.83
CA ALA A 354 -16.91 14.29 1.23
C ALA A 354 -17.55 15.26 2.23
N PHE A 355 -17.84 14.82 3.44
CA PHE A 355 -18.38 15.69 4.50
C PHE A 355 -17.35 16.67 5.04
N ILE A 356 -16.09 16.25 5.22
CA ILE A 356 -14.99 17.14 5.62
C ILE A 356 -14.86 18.29 4.63
N VAL A 357 -14.92 18.01 3.33
CA VAL A 357 -14.85 19.06 2.32
C VAL A 357 -16.17 19.83 2.18
N GLY A 358 -17.30 19.15 2.29
CA GLY A 358 -18.63 19.76 2.24
C GLY A 358 -18.81 20.89 3.27
N GLU A 359 -18.20 20.76 4.45
CA GLU A 359 -18.14 21.82 5.48
C GLU A 359 -17.53 23.13 4.94
N SER A 360 -16.59 23.05 3.98
CA SER A 360 -15.95 24.26 3.41
C SER A 360 -16.87 25.03 2.46
N PHE A 361 -17.85 24.35 1.84
CA PHE A 361 -18.83 24.96 0.95
C PHE A 361 -20.13 25.33 1.66
N ILE A 362 -20.58 24.49 2.62
CA ILE A 362 -21.79 24.67 3.41
C ILE A 362 -21.36 24.86 4.86
N PRO A 363 -21.37 26.10 5.39
CA PRO A 363 -20.96 26.37 6.77
C PRO A 363 -21.95 25.72 7.74
N SER A 364 -21.68 24.49 8.17
CA SER A 364 -22.58 23.68 8.99
C SER A 364 -22.25 23.75 10.49
N PHE A 365 -21.39 24.70 10.86
CA PHE A 365 -20.89 24.90 12.23
C PHE A 365 -20.11 23.70 12.75
N GLY A 366 -19.39 23.01 11.86
CA GLY A 366 -18.52 21.89 12.20
C GLY A 366 -19.24 20.55 12.35
N ILE A 367 -20.56 20.46 12.13
CA ILE A 367 -21.31 19.20 12.21
C ILE A 367 -20.88 18.25 11.09
N LEU A 368 -20.85 18.73 9.84
CA LEU A 368 -20.34 17.95 8.69
C LEU A 368 -18.84 17.66 8.85
N GLY A 369 -18.06 18.63 9.34
CA GLY A 369 -16.62 18.43 9.58
C GLY A 369 -16.32 17.32 10.60
N VAL A 370 -16.96 17.35 11.77
CA VAL A 370 -16.77 16.34 12.83
C VAL A 370 -17.39 15.00 12.43
N GLY A 371 -18.60 14.99 11.88
CA GLY A 371 -19.24 13.78 11.38
C GLY A 371 -18.43 13.13 10.25
N GLY A 372 -17.85 13.93 9.37
CA GLY A 372 -16.95 13.48 8.31
C GLY A 372 -15.65 12.88 8.84
N LEU A 373 -15.05 13.49 9.87
CA LEU A 373 -13.86 12.95 10.52
C LEU A 373 -14.15 11.60 11.21
N VAL A 374 -15.26 11.49 11.93
CA VAL A 374 -15.67 10.23 12.57
C VAL A 374 -15.91 9.15 11.51
N ALA A 375 -16.69 9.46 10.46
CA ALA A 375 -16.92 8.54 9.36
C ALA A 375 -15.61 8.11 8.68
N PHE A 376 -14.70 9.05 8.43
CA PHE A 376 -13.39 8.77 7.85
C PHE A 376 -12.54 7.82 8.71
N VAL A 377 -12.46 8.07 10.02
CA VAL A 377 -11.71 7.24 10.96
C VAL A 377 -12.34 5.85 11.09
N THR A 378 -13.64 5.78 11.35
CA THR A 378 -14.38 4.50 11.46
C THR A 378 -14.31 3.71 10.15
N GLY A 379 -14.46 4.38 9.01
CA GLY A 379 -14.34 3.77 7.68
C GLY A 379 -12.94 3.24 7.44
N SER A 380 -11.90 3.99 7.81
CA SER A 380 -10.51 3.57 7.66
C SER A 380 -10.18 2.35 8.51
N VAL A 381 -10.75 2.25 9.71
CA VAL A 381 -10.62 1.07 10.57
C VAL A 381 -11.33 -0.14 9.96
N ILE A 382 -12.59 0.03 9.51
CA ILE A 382 -13.39 -1.05 8.90
C ILE A 382 -12.80 -1.52 7.56
N LEU A 383 -12.23 -0.61 6.78
CA LEU A 383 -11.57 -0.91 5.50
C LEU A 383 -10.41 -1.91 5.69
N MET A 384 -9.82 -1.97 6.88
CA MET A 384 -8.54 -2.59 7.13
C MET A 384 -8.56 -3.82 8.05
N ASP A 385 -9.72 -4.39 8.37
CA ASP A 385 -9.82 -5.52 9.29
C ASP A 385 -9.44 -6.89 8.68
N GLY A 386 -8.38 -6.90 7.86
CA GLY A 386 -7.65 -8.10 7.49
C GLY A 386 -6.48 -8.31 8.45
N SER A 387 -6.14 -9.56 8.75
CA SER A 387 -5.07 -9.99 9.67
C SER A 387 -3.65 -9.49 9.32
N HIS A 388 -3.51 -8.68 8.27
CA HIS A 388 -2.34 -7.85 8.00
C HIS A 388 -2.68 -6.38 8.28
N ARG A 389 -2.38 -5.89 9.49
CA ARG A 389 -2.26 -4.45 9.79
C ARG A 389 -1.06 -3.85 9.03
N ALA A 390 -1.14 -3.85 7.70
CA ALA A 390 -0.07 -3.41 6.80
C ALA A 390 0.01 -1.88 6.69
N ILE A 391 -1.05 -1.18 7.10
CA ILE A 391 -1.01 0.27 7.36
C ILE A 391 -0.82 0.45 8.85
N SER A 392 0.23 1.16 9.22
CA SER A 392 0.54 1.41 10.63
C SER A 392 -0.58 2.29 11.20
N LEU A 393 -1.16 1.91 12.35
CA LEU A 393 -2.05 2.77 13.14
C LEU A 393 -1.54 4.22 13.28
N PRO A 394 -0.21 4.45 13.40
CA PRO A 394 0.39 5.78 13.27
C PRO A 394 0.07 6.55 11.98
N VAL A 395 -0.03 5.89 10.81
CA VAL A 395 -0.41 6.55 9.56
C VAL A 395 -1.87 6.96 9.58
N ILE A 396 -2.79 6.11 10.03
CA ILE A 396 -4.21 6.49 10.16
C ILE A 396 -4.35 7.64 11.16
N GLY A 397 -3.77 7.49 12.36
CA GLY A 397 -3.80 8.50 13.41
C GLY A 397 -3.14 9.81 12.96
N GLY A 398 -2.02 9.73 12.25
CA GLY A 398 -1.33 10.89 11.68
C GLY A 398 -2.18 11.60 10.62
N THR A 399 -2.80 10.85 9.70
CA THR A 399 -3.67 11.42 8.66
C THR A 399 -4.93 12.05 9.27
N ALA A 400 -5.55 11.37 10.24
CA ALA A 400 -6.69 11.89 11.00
C ALA A 400 -6.32 13.14 11.81
N ALA A 401 -5.14 13.17 12.42
CA ALA A 401 -4.64 14.34 13.14
C ALA A 401 -4.39 15.54 12.21
N VAL A 402 -3.82 15.31 11.02
CA VAL A 402 -3.67 16.37 10.01
C VAL A 402 -5.03 16.88 9.55
N ALA A 403 -5.98 15.99 9.27
CA ALA A 403 -7.34 16.37 8.90
C ALA A 403 -8.05 17.15 10.02
N ALA A 404 -7.96 16.68 11.26
CA ALA A 404 -8.51 17.37 12.44
C ALA A 404 -7.84 18.73 12.66
N GLY A 405 -6.52 18.82 12.50
CA GLY A 405 -5.77 20.07 12.59
C GLY A 405 -6.18 21.07 11.50
N PHE A 406 -6.41 20.59 10.28
CA PHE A 406 -6.92 21.42 9.18
C PHE A 406 -8.35 21.92 9.44
N ILE A 407 -9.23 21.07 9.97
CA ILE A 407 -10.59 21.47 10.39
C ILE A 407 -10.50 22.50 11.52
N LEU A 408 -9.67 22.28 12.53
CA LEU A 408 -9.49 23.23 13.63
C LEU A 408 -8.94 24.56 13.13
N TRP A 409 -7.98 24.54 12.19
CA TRP A 409 -7.42 25.73 11.58
C TRP A 409 -8.46 26.51 10.76
N THR A 410 -9.25 25.83 9.93
CA THR A 410 -10.32 26.48 9.15
C THR A 410 -11.39 27.10 10.06
N VAL A 411 -11.85 26.39 11.08
CA VAL A 411 -12.82 26.90 12.06
C VAL A 411 -12.26 28.10 12.82
N THR A 412 -11.03 28.01 13.34
CA THR A 412 -10.41 29.12 14.09
C THR A 412 -10.16 30.34 13.20
N ARG A 413 -9.75 30.14 11.94
CA ARG A 413 -9.56 31.23 10.98
C ARG A 413 -10.89 31.88 10.60
N PHE A 414 -11.93 31.09 10.38
CA PHE A 414 -13.26 31.57 10.01
C PHE A 414 -13.97 32.30 11.16
N VAL A 415 -13.87 31.78 12.39
CA VAL A 415 -14.32 32.49 13.60
C VAL A 415 -13.54 33.79 13.79
N GLY A 416 -12.23 33.77 13.53
CA GLY A 416 -11.39 34.98 13.56
C GLY A 416 -11.78 36.01 12.50
N LEU A 417 -12.25 35.58 11.33
CA LEU A 417 -12.76 36.46 10.28
C LEU A 417 -14.14 37.04 10.63
N ARG A 418 -15.03 36.26 11.25
CA ARG A 418 -16.34 36.75 11.72
C ARG A 418 -16.23 37.76 12.87
N LYS A 419 -15.13 37.73 13.63
CA LYS A 419 -14.83 38.73 14.67
C LYS A 419 -14.22 40.02 14.13
N LYS A 420 -13.84 40.07 12.86
CA LYS A 420 -13.44 41.31 12.20
C LYS A 420 -14.70 41.99 11.69
N HIS A 421 -14.98 43.20 12.21
CA HIS A 421 -16.10 44.00 11.74
C HIS A 421 -16.00 44.20 10.22
N PRO A 422 -17.13 44.15 9.48
CA PRO A 422 -17.15 44.42 8.04
C PRO A 422 -16.51 45.79 7.74
N VAL A 423 -15.45 45.83 6.94
CA VAL A 423 -14.75 47.07 6.57
C VAL A 423 -15.16 47.53 5.17
N SER A 424 -16.47 47.45 4.87
CA SER A 424 -17.02 47.95 3.60
C SER A 424 -18.46 48.42 3.79
N GLY A 425 -18.70 49.72 3.60
CA GLY A 425 -20.04 50.33 3.59
C GLY A 425 -20.19 51.59 4.44
N THR A 426 -21.35 52.22 4.34
CA THR A 426 -21.78 53.49 5.00
C THR A 426 -21.48 53.57 6.50
N GLU A 427 -21.30 52.45 7.19
CA GLU A 427 -20.96 52.40 8.62
C GLU A 427 -19.55 52.93 8.97
N GLN A 428 -18.58 52.90 8.04
CA GLN A 428 -17.24 53.47 8.30
C GLN A 428 -17.26 55.00 8.28
N ILE A 429 -18.07 55.57 7.40
CA ILE A 429 -18.20 57.02 7.23
C ILE A 429 -18.85 57.65 8.49
N VAL A 430 -19.72 56.93 9.21
CA VAL A 430 -20.39 57.34 10.46
C VAL A 430 -19.45 57.43 11.68
N ARG A 431 -18.14 57.24 11.50
CA ARG A 431 -17.14 57.43 12.59
C ARG A 431 -15.92 58.24 12.17
N GLU A 432 -15.95 58.77 10.96
CA GLU A 432 -14.84 59.53 10.41
C GLU A 432 -14.97 61.02 10.76
N LYS A 433 -13.83 61.68 10.91
CA LYS A 433 -13.77 63.12 11.22
C LYS A 433 -13.91 63.91 9.93
N ALA A 434 -14.84 64.85 9.90
CA ALA A 434 -15.01 65.79 8.81
C ALA A 434 -14.54 67.19 9.21
N VAL A 435 -14.27 68.05 8.24
CA VAL A 435 -13.96 69.48 8.47
C VAL A 435 -14.97 70.34 7.73
N ALA A 436 -15.58 71.29 8.42
CA ALA A 436 -16.52 72.23 7.79
C ALA A 436 -15.81 73.09 6.72
N LEU A 437 -16.34 73.13 5.50
CA LEU A 437 -15.77 73.90 4.39
C LEU A 437 -16.34 75.30 4.26
N ASP A 438 -17.55 75.52 4.77
CA ASP A 438 -18.28 76.78 4.78
C ASP A 438 -19.02 76.93 6.13
N ASP A 439 -19.44 78.16 6.44
CA ASP A 439 -20.33 78.41 7.58
C ASP A 439 -21.72 77.86 7.27
N PHE A 440 -22.24 76.98 8.13
CA PHE A 440 -23.52 76.34 7.87
C PHE A 440 -24.65 77.37 8.02
N ARG A 441 -25.50 77.46 7.00
CA ARG A 441 -26.64 78.38 7.00
C ARG A 441 -27.84 77.70 7.62
N LYS A 442 -28.56 78.43 8.47
CA LYS A 442 -29.79 77.94 9.08
C LYS A 442 -30.87 77.88 8.01
N GLU A 443 -31.37 76.68 7.74
CA GLU A 443 -32.45 76.43 6.79
C GLU A 443 -33.52 75.61 7.52
N HIS A 444 -34.69 76.21 7.75
CA HIS A 444 -35.73 75.65 8.63
C HIS A 444 -35.23 75.42 10.08
N ASN A 445 -35.09 74.15 10.50
CA ASN A 445 -34.77 73.74 11.87
C ASN A 445 -33.36 73.16 12.03
N THR A 446 -32.58 73.12 10.95
CA THR A 446 -31.23 72.55 10.91
C THR A 446 -30.26 73.50 10.20
N TYR A 447 -28.97 73.31 10.43
CA TYR A 447 -27.90 74.06 9.79
C TYR A 447 -27.32 73.21 8.65
N ARG A 448 -27.30 73.76 7.44
CA ARG A 448 -26.83 73.06 6.24
C ARG A 448 -25.62 73.75 5.64
N GLY A 449 -24.66 72.94 5.21
CA GLY A 449 -23.44 73.39 4.54
C GLY A 449 -22.72 72.23 3.89
N HIS A 450 -21.42 72.35 3.74
CA HIS A 450 -20.56 71.34 3.16
C HIS A 450 -19.43 70.99 4.12
N ALA A 451 -19.15 69.70 4.24
CA ALA A 451 -18.02 69.20 5.00
C ALA A 451 -17.09 68.41 4.09
N ARG A 452 -15.78 68.46 4.38
CA ARG A 452 -14.79 67.61 3.74
C ARG A 452 -14.63 66.33 4.53
N LEU A 453 -14.82 65.20 3.86
CA LEU A 453 -14.77 63.85 4.42
C LEU A 453 -13.99 62.96 3.47
N SER A 454 -12.96 62.28 3.96
CA SER A 454 -12.02 61.47 3.15
C SER A 454 -11.45 62.18 1.90
N GLY A 455 -11.38 63.52 1.91
CA GLY A 455 -10.90 64.33 0.78
C GLY A 455 -11.98 64.82 -0.20
N GLU A 456 -13.22 64.36 -0.06
CA GLU A 456 -14.35 64.74 -0.92
C GLU A 456 -15.28 65.78 -0.27
N ARG A 457 -16.04 66.52 -1.07
CA ARG A 457 -17.01 67.52 -0.61
C ARG A 457 -18.39 66.89 -0.48
N TRP A 458 -18.89 66.80 0.75
CA TRP A 458 -20.20 66.25 1.07
C TRP A 458 -21.17 67.34 1.51
N LYS A 459 -22.47 67.16 1.23
CA LYS A 459 -23.52 67.98 1.85
C LYS A 459 -23.65 67.54 3.30
N ALA A 460 -23.68 68.50 4.23
CA ALA A 460 -23.67 68.23 5.65
C ALA A 460 -24.79 68.96 6.37
N GLU A 461 -25.39 68.30 7.35
CA GLU A 461 -26.49 68.83 8.18
C GLU A 461 -26.13 68.68 9.66
N SER A 462 -26.39 69.73 10.44
CA SER A 462 -26.09 69.82 11.87
C SER A 462 -27.24 70.47 12.63
N ASP A 463 -27.54 70.01 13.83
CA ASP A 463 -28.53 70.64 14.72
C ASP A 463 -27.98 71.92 15.39
N ASN A 464 -26.66 72.09 15.39
CA ASN A 464 -25.96 73.23 15.97
C ASN A 464 -25.31 74.11 14.89
N PRO A 465 -25.11 75.42 15.16
CA PRO A 465 -24.36 76.29 14.26
C PRO A 465 -22.89 75.82 14.16
N VAL A 466 -22.42 75.65 12.93
CA VAL A 466 -21.05 75.21 12.58
C VAL A 466 -20.38 76.30 11.76
N ARG A 467 -19.12 76.61 12.09
CA ARG A 467 -18.29 77.57 11.35
C ARG A 467 -17.28 76.86 10.45
N GLN A 468 -16.87 77.54 9.39
CA GLN A 468 -15.83 77.08 8.49
C GLN A 468 -14.55 76.74 9.28
N GLY A 469 -14.02 75.54 9.07
CA GLY A 469 -12.83 75.03 9.75
C GLY A 469 -13.10 74.19 11.01
N ASP A 470 -14.35 74.11 11.48
CA ASP A 470 -14.70 73.29 12.65
C ASP A 470 -14.49 71.79 12.37
N ALA A 471 -13.97 71.08 13.38
CA ALA A 471 -13.86 69.63 13.35
C ALA A 471 -15.21 68.99 13.71
N LEU A 472 -15.69 68.13 12.83
CA LEU A 472 -17.00 67.51 12.88
C LEU A 472 -16.87 66.00 13.00
N GLN A 473 -17.80 65.37 13.71
CA GLN A 473 -17.95 63.92 13.75
C GLN A 473 -19.24 63.54 13.02
N VAL A 474 -19.11 62.66 12.03
CA VAL A 474 -20.28 62.17 11.28
C VAL A 474 -21.08 61.24 12.19
N THR A 475 -22.39 61.47 12.31
CA THR A 475 -23.30 60.68 13.15
C THR A 475 -24.28 59.84 12.33
N GLY A 476 -24.43 60.14 11.04
CA GLY A 476 -25.30 59.40 10.13
C GLY A 476 -25.09 59.81 8.67
N ILE A 477 -25.59 58.99 7.76
CA ILE A 477 -25.61 59.27 6.31
C ILE A 477 -27.01 58.98 5.81
N ASP A 478 -27.59 59.94 5.10
CA ASP A 478 -28.82 59.75 4.35
C ASP A 478 -28.58 60.16 2.89
N GLY A 479 -28.48 59.15 2.02
CA GLY A 479 -28.12 59.33 0.61
C GLY A 479 -26.75 60.00 0.41
N LEU A 480 -26.75 61.24 -0.11
CA LEU A 480 -25.57 62.06 -0.37
C LEU A 480 -25.36 63.16 0.70
N THR A 481 -26.08 63.09 1.81
CA THR A 481 -26.01 64.06 2.91
C THR A 481 -25.51 63.38 4.18
N VAL A 482 -24.50 63.96 4.82
CA VAL A 482 -23.95 63.49 6.10
C VAL A 482 -24.55 64.31 7.25
N SER A 483 -25.03 63.62 8.28
CA SER A 483 -25.37 64.26 9.57
C SER A 483 -24.10 64.38 10.39
N VAL A 484 -23.83 65.58 10.92
CA VAL A 484 -22.58 65.89 11.60
C VAL A 484 -22.82 66.66 12.89
N GLU A 485 -22.03 66.36 13.91
CA GLU A 485 -21.99 67.12 15.17
C GLU A 485 -20.58 67.70 15.40
N ALA A 486 -20.50 68.84 16.09
CA ALA A 486 -19.22 69.43 16.46
C ALA A 486 -18.46 68.49 17.42
N ALA A 487 -17.23 68.10 17.07
CA ALA A 487 -16.44 67.10 17.78
C ALA A 487 -15.97 67.52 19.21
N GLY A 488 -16.54 68.60 19.76
CA GLY A 488 -16.15 69.23 21.03
C GLY A 488 -17.23 69.34 22.11
N ARG A 489 -18.40 68.66 21.99
CA ARG A 489 -19.46 68.71 23.03
C ARG A 489 -19.94 67.35 23.54
N HIS A 490 -19.15 66.30 23.40
CA HIS A 490 -19.52 64.96 23.88
C HIS A 490 -19.18 64.69 25.36
N ALA A 491 -18.71 65.68 26.13
CA ALA A 491 -18.33 65.50 27.54
C ALA A 491 -19.44 65.75 28.57
N ASP A 492 -20.58 66.37 28.22
CA ASP A 492 -21.53 66.88 29.23
C ASP A 492 -22.92 66.23 29.24
N ARG A 493 -23.19 65.25 28.36
CA ARG A 493 -24.48 64.51 28.34
C ARG A 493 -24.46 63.19 29.11
N THR A 494 -23.29 62.68 29.49
CA THR A 494 -23.17 61.39 30.20
C THR A 494 -23.33 61.55 31.72
N HIS A 495 -23.08 62.74 32.28
CA HIS A 495 -23.24 62.98 33.74
C HIS A 495 -24.66 63.34 34.17
N SER A 496 -25.50 63.90 33.28
CA SER A 496 -26.88 64.30 33.64
C SER A 496 -27.88 63.14 33.74
N ASN A 497 -27.63 61.98 33.11
CA ASN A 497 -28.51 60.81 33.22
C ASN A 497 -28.14 59.89 34.39
N GLN A 498 -26.97 60.08 35.02
CA GLN A 498 -26.55 59.28 36.17
C GLN A 498 -27.03 59.87 37.51
N GLN A 499 -27.19 61.20 37.60
CA GLN A 499 -27.80 61.84 38.78
C GLN A 499 -29.33 61.75 38.82
N ARG A 500 -30.00 61.53 37.68
CA ARG A 500 -31.46 61.45 37.62
C ARG A 500 -32.04 60.07 38.01
N ASN A 501 -31.19 59.05 38.09
CA ASN A 501 -31.57 57.70 38.55
C ASN A 501 -31.26 57.44 40.03
N GLU A 502 -30.58 58.36 40.74
CA GLU A 502 -30.36 58.25 42.19
C GLU A 502 -31.40 58.99 43.03
N GLU A 503 -32.25 59.84 42.43
CA GLU A 503 -33.40 60.48 43.10
C GLU A 503 -34.75 59.76 42.89
N ALA A 504 -34.72 58.56 42.27
CA ALA A 504 -35.90 57.72 42.07
C ALA A 504 -35.77 56.34 42.74
N LEU A 505 -35.17 56.33 43.94
CA LEU A 505 -35.16 55.21 44.90
C LEU A 505 -35.80 55.65 46.22
#